data_AF-A0A836VFA2-F1
#
_entry.id   AF-A0A836VFA2-F1
#
_cell.length_a   1.000
_cell.length_b   1.000
_cell.length_c   1.000
_cell.angle_alpha   90.00
_cell.angle_beta   90.00
_cell.angle_gamma   90.00
#
_symmetry.space_group_name_H-M   'P 1'
#
loop_
_entity.id
_entity.type
_entity.pdbx_description
1 polymer ?
#
loop_
_entity_poly.entity_id
_entity_poly.type
_entity_poly.pdbx_seq_one_letter_code
_entity_poly.pdbx_strand_id
1 'polypeptide(L)' 'MGRLGRREMLIIAVSLGIGLGLAFVPEVLSQTPKAIQQIFGSAITSGGLAALILNMVLPQNES' A
#
# COMPACT_ATOMS: atom_id res chain seq x y z
N MET A 1 -22.95 -8.01 -3.53
CA MET A 1 -21.72 -7.20 -3.47
C MET A 1 -21.72 -6.38 -2.20
N GLY A 2 -20.88 -6.72 -1.21
CA GLY A 2 -20.79 -5.96 0.04
C GLY A 2 -20.41 -4.51 -0.24
N ARG A 3 -21.07 -3.56 0.44
CA ARG A 3 -20.80 -2.14 0.28
C ARG A 3 -19.38 -1.87 0.79
N LEU A 4 -18.45 -1.63 -0.13
CA LEU A 4 -17.13 -1.06 0.22
C LEU A 4 -17.39 0.33 0.81
N GLY A 5 -17.04 0.52 2.07
CA GLY A 5 -17.09 1.81 2.70
C GLY A 5 -16.01 2.72 2.15
N ARG A 6 -16.12 4.02 2.48
CA ARG A 6 -15.14 5.03 2.08
C ARG A 6 -13.72 4.64 2.50
N ARG A 7 -13.59 4.02 3.67
CA ARG A 7 -12.33 3.54 4.24
C ARG A 7 -11.73 2.41 3.41
N GLU A 8 -12.49 1.37 3.11
CA GLU A 8 -12.03 0.23 2.32
C GLU A 8 -11.60 0.69 0.93
N MET A 9 -12.38 1.58 0.31
CA MET A 9 -12.07 2.13 -1.01
C MET A 9 -10.78 2.95 -1.02
N LEU A 10 -10.53 3.75 0.03
CA LEU A 10 -9.28 4.50 0.20
C LEU A 10 -8.08 3.57 0.41
N ILE A 11 -8.22 2.56 1.27
CA ILE A 11 -7.16 1.57 1.51
C ILE A 11 -6.80 0.89 0.19
N ILE A 12 -7.80 0.39 -0.54
CA ILE A 12 -7.58 -0.28 -1.84
C ILE A 12 -6.89 0.67 -2.83
N ALA A 13 -7.38 1.89 -3.01
CA ALA A 13 -6.83 2.85 -3.97
C ALA A 13 -5.37 3.19 -3.65
N VAL A 14 -5.04 3.45 -2.38
CA VAL A 14 -3.67 3.81 -1.98
C VAL A 14 -2.73 2.60 -2.06
N SER A 15 -3.17 1.42 -1.61
CA SER A 15 -2.39 0.18 -1.72
C SER A 15 -2.07 -0.19 -3.16
N LEU A 16 -3.04 -0.07 -4.06
CA LEU A 16 -2.81 -0.27 -5.49
C LEU A 16 -1.88 0.82 -6.05
N GLY A 17 -2.11 2.09 -5.71
CA GLY A 17 -1.24 3.19 -6.16
C GLY A 17 0.21 2.99 -5.77
N ILE A 18 0.48 2.53 -4.54
CA ILE A 18 1.82 2.24 -4.05
C ILE A 18 2.41 1.00 -4.73
N GLY A 19 1.66 -0.10 -4.78
CA GLY A 19 2.12 -1.35 -5.40
C GLY A 19 2.44 -1.18 -6.88
N LEU A 20 1.56 -0.49 -7.62
CA LEU A 20 1.77 -0.16 -9.04
C LEU A 20 2.89 0.88 -9.20
N GLY A 21 2.91 1.95 -8.38
CA GLY A 21 3.93 3.00 -8.47
C GLY A 21 5.35 2.46 -8.29
N LEU A 22 5.55 1.56 -7.33
CA LEU A 22 6.83 0.88 -7.12
C LEU A 22 7.17 -0.13 -8.22
N ALA A 23 6.16 -0.76 -8.83
CA ALA A 23 6.34 -1.64 -9.97
C ALA A 23 6.73 -0.89 -11.26
N PHE A 24 6.14 0.29 -11.49
CA PHE A 24 6.42 1.14 -12.65
C PHE A 24 7.73 1.94 -12.49
N VAL A 25 8.12 2.29 -11.27
CA VAL A 25 9.35 3.04 -10.98
C VAL A 25 10.14 2.37 -9.85
N PRO A 26 10.78 1.21 -10.10
CA PRO A 26 11.59 0.53 -9.09
C PRO A 26 12.83 1.36 -8.69
N GLU A 27 13.25 2.32 -9.53
CA GLU A 27 14.34 3.26 -9.25
C GLU A 27 14.12 4.06 -7.96
N VAL A 28 12.87 4.32 -7.52
CA VAL A 28 12.64 5.05 -6.25
C VAL A 28 13.13 4.26 -5.04
N LEU A 29 13.22 2.94 -5.13
CA LEU A 29 13.79 2.10 -4.09
C LEU A 29 15.32 2.06 -4.14
N SER A 30 15.95 2.45 -5.27
CA SER A 30 17.41 2.40 -5.45
C SER A 30 18.18 3.28 -4.45
N GLN A 31 17.55 4.37 -4.00
CA GLN A 31 18.07 5.31 -2.98
C GLN A 31 17.87 4.81 -1.54
N THR A 32 17.10 3.72 -1.34
CA THR A 32 16.79 3.16 -0.03
C THR A 32 17.71 1.98 0.33
N PRO A 33 17.86 1.63 1.63
CA PRO A 33 18.67 0.48 2.06
C PRO A 33 18.23 -0.83 1.40
N LYS A 34 19.19 -1.74 1.17
CA LYS A 34 18.95 -3.07 0.54
C LYS A 34 17.78 -3.86 1.16
N ALA A 35 17.57 -3.74 2.48
CA ALA A 35 16.45 -4.37 3.17
C ALA A 35 15.08 -3.90 2.66
N ILE A 36 14.93 -2.59 2.41
CA ILE A 36 13.69 -2.01 1.87
C ILE A 36 13.50 -2.45 0.42
N GLN A 37 14.56 -2.44 -0.40
CA GLN A 37 14.48 -2.95 -1.78
C GLN A 37 14.03 -4.42 -1.85
N GLN A 38 14.49 -5.27 -0.93
CA GLN A 38 14.10 -6.68 -0.91
C GLN A 38 12.64 -6.88 -0.49
N ILE A 39 12.13 -6.06 0.43
CA ILE A 39 10.74 -6.17 0.92
C ILE A 39 9.76 -5.49 -0.07
N PHE A 40 10.12 -4.31 -0.58
CA PHE A 40 9.29 -3.49 -1.46
C PHE A 40 9.52 -3.74 -2.96
N GLY A 41 10.51 -4.57 -3.32
CA GLY A 41 10.75 -5.00 -4.69
C GLY A 41 9.64 -5.89 -5.26
N SER A 42 8.72 -6.36 -4.41
CA SER A 42 7.48 -7.01 -4.82
C SER A 42 6.30 -6.05 -4.69
N ALA A 43 5.63 -5.78 -5.81
CA ALA A 43 4.42 -4.95 -5.88
C ALA A 43 3.32 -5.40 -4.90
N ILE A 44 3.20 -6.72 -4.71
CA ILE A 44 2.22 -7.33 -3.81
C ILE A 44 2.56 -7.03 -2.35
N THR A 45 3.82 -7.21 -1.95
CA THR A 45 4.27 -6.95 -0.58
C THR A 45 4.14 -5.47 -0.26
N SER A 46 4.53 -4.59 -1.17
CA SER A 46 4.40 -3.13 -1.05
C SER A 46 2.95 -2.69 -0.89
N GLY A 47 2.05 -3.17 -1.76
CA GLY A 47 0.62 -2.85 -1.69
C GLY A 47 -0.05 -3.41 -0.43
N GLY A 48 0.30 -4.63 -0.02
CA GLY A 48 -0.20 -5.28 1.18
C GLY A 48 0.27 -4.60 2.47
N LEU A 49 1.55 -4.24 2.56
CA LEU A 49 2.09 -3.45 3.67
C LEU A 49 1.42 -2.09 3.77
N ALA A 50 1.28 -1.39 2.64
CA ALA A 50 0.53 -0.15 2.59
C ALA A 50 -0.92 -0.35 3.08
N ALA A 51 -1.57 -1.46 2.69
CA ALA A 51 -2.94 -1.75 3.11
C ALA A 51 -3.04 -1.94 4.62
N LEU A 52 -2.11 -2.71 5.21
CA LEU A 52 -2.04 -2.95 6.65
C LEU A 52 -1.78 -1.65 7.42
N ILE A 53 -0.83 -0.85 6.96
CA ILE A 53 -0.49 0.45 7.57
C ILE A 53 -1.70 1.38 7.50
N LEU A 54 -2.34 1.54 6.33
CA LEU A 54 -3.51 2.38 6.19
C LEU A 54 -4.70 1.85 6.98
N ASN A 55 -4.89 0.54 7.07
CA ASN A 55 -5.94 -0.07 7.89
C ASN A 55 -5.78 0.31 9.37
N MET A 56 -4.53 0.32 9.86
CA MET A 56 -4.21 0.70 11.24
C MET A 56 -4.26 2.21 11.50
N VAL A 57 -3.82 3.03 10.53
CA VAL A 57 -3.76 4.50 10.66
C VAL A 57 -5.12 5.15 10.41
N LEU A 58 -5.92 4.63 9.47
CA LEU A 58 -7.22 5.21 9.16
C LEU A 58 -8.20 4.91 10.30
N PRO A 59 -8.76 5.94 10.93
CA PRO A 59 -9.69 5.76 12.03
C PRO A 59 -10.90 4.96 11.56
N GLN A 60 -11.26 3.93 12.32
CA GLN A 60 -12.54 3.27 12.16
C GLN A 60 -13.60 4.28 12.63
N ASN A 61 -14.34 4.82 11.67
CA ASN A 61 -15.43 5.73 11.94
C ASN A 61 -16.57 4.90 12.55
N GLU A 62 -16.45 4.59 13.84
CA GLU A 62 -17.55 4.12 14.67
C GLU A 62 -18.52 5.29 14.79
N SER A 63 -19.64 5.20 14.08
CA SER A 63 -20.78 6.11 14.23
C SER A 63 -22.01 5.27 14.47
#